data_AF-A0A7Y7XVU1-F1
#
_entry.id   AF-A0A7Y7XVU1-F1
#
_cell.length_a   1.000
_cell.length_b   1.000
_cell.length_c   1.000
_cell.angle_alpha   90.00
_cell.angle_beta   90.00
_cell.angle_gamma   90.00
#
_symmetry.space_group_name_H-M   'P 1'
#
loop_
_entity.id
_entity.type
_entity.pdbx_description
1 polymer ?
#
loop_
_entity_poly.entity_id
_entity_poly.type
_entity_poly.pdbx_seq_one_letter_code
_entity_poly.pdbx_strand_id
1 'polypeptide(L)' 'MEIESARYNEFLERWEQGLFAGQRLGQAFYNHFRLHRLTEQAALQGLYEADGEKARAVIFRVFQIR' A
#
# COMPACT_ATOMS: atom_id res chain seq x y z
N MET A 1 -9.22 7.43 -2.66
CA MET A 1 -9.44 6.73 -1.36
C MET A 1 -8.67 7.46 -0.27
N GLU A 2 -9.05 7.34 0.99
CA GLU A 2 -8.36 8.03 2.10
C GLU A 2 -7.73 7.02 3.07
N ILE A 3 -6.54 7.34 3.57
CA ILE A 3 -5.84 6.60 4.63
C ILE A 3 -5.38 7.60 5.68
N GLU A 4 -5.63 7.29 6.95
CA GLU A 4 -5.12 8.08 8.07
C GLU A 4 -3.59 8.03 8.12
N SER A 5 -2.94 9.19 8.28
CA SER A 5 -1.48 9.34 8.37
C SER A 5 -0.88 8.43 9.43
N ALA A 6 -1.54 8.29 10.58
CA ALA A 6 -1.08 7.40 11.66
C ALA A 6 -0.98 5.93 11.19
N ARG A 7 -1.98 5.45 10.44
CA ARG A 7 -2.00 4.07 9.92
C ARG A 7 -1.00 3.87 8.78
N TYR A 8 -0.80 4.89 7.95
CA TYR A 8 0.23 4.85 6.93
C TYR A 8 1.63 4.82 7.55
N ASN A 9 1.88 5.61 8.59
CA ASN A 9 3.16 5.61 9.31
C ASN A 9 3.40 4.27 10.02
N GLU A 10 2.38 3.69 10.66
CA GLU A 10 2.47 2.35 11.25
C GLU A 10 2.84 1.29 10.20
N PHE A 11 2.25 1.37 9.01
CA PHE A 11 2.63 0.51 7.90
C PHE A 11 4.10 0.69 7.50
N LEU A 12 4.57 1.93 7.39
CA LEU A 12 5.98 2.22 7.05
C LEU A 12 6.94 1.70 8.13
N GLU A 13 6.64 1.89 9.40
CA GLU A 13 7.45 1.36 10.50
C GLU A 13 7.57 -0.16 10.43
N ARG A 14 6.46 -0.86 10.18
CA ARG A 14 6.45 -2.31 10.00
C ARG A 14 7.21 -2.75 8.74
N TRP A 15 7.17 -1.95 7.68
CA TRP A 15 7.92 -2.18 6.45
C TRP A 15 9.43 -2.09 6.69
N GLU A 16 9.90 -1.01 7.34
CA GLU A 16 11.33 -0.83 7.64
C GLU A 16 11.87 -1.87 8.63
N GLN A 17 11.01 -2.40 9.51
CA GLN A 17 11.34 -3.52 10.39
C GLN A 17 11.37 -4.88 9.67
N GLY A 18 11.02 -4.95 8.38
CA GLY A 18 11.07 -6.17 7.58
C GLY A 18 9.92 -7.16 7.84
N LEU A 19 8.80 -6.73 8.46
CA LEU A 19 7.67 -7.63 8.74
C LEU A 19 6.98 -8.18 7.49
N PHE A 20 7.25 -7.61 6.32
CA PHE A 20 6.72 -8.05 5.04
C PHE A 20 7.78 -8.73 4.17
N ALA A 21 8.80 -9.36 4.79
CA ALA A 21 9.85 -10.07 4.08
C ALA A 21 9.29 -11.01 2.99
N GLY A 22 9.85 -10.90 1.78
CA GLY A 22 9.41 -11.65 0.61
C GLY A 22 8.22 -11.05 -0.15
N GLN A 23 7.65 -9.93 0.33
CA GLN A 23 6.62 -9.18 -0.39
C GLN A 23 7.23 -7.94 -1.05
N ARG A 24 6.71 -7.59 -2.23
CA ARG A 24 6.92 -6.26 -2.82
C ARG A 24 6.19 -5.20 -1.99
N LEU A 25 6.65 -3.96 -2.02
CA LEU A 25 6.02 -2.88 -1.24
C LEU A 25 4.52 -2.73 -1.54
N GLY A 26 4.15 -2.79 -2.82
CA GLY A 26 2.75 -2.66 -3.24
C GLY A 26 1.89 -3.85 -2.80
N GLN A 27 2.45 -5.06 -2.83
CA GLN A 27 1.80 -6.27 -2.31
C GLN A 27 1.58 -6.17 -0.79
N ALA A 28 2.61 -5.78 -0.05
CA ALA A 28 2.56 -5.60 1.40
C ALA A 28 1.48 -4.59 1.79
N PHE A 29 1.46 -3.43 1.12
CA PHE A 29 0.45 -2.41 1.32
C PHE A 29 -0.97 -2.91 1.02
N TYR A 30 -1.14 -3.56 -0.14
CA TYR A 30 -2.43 -4.11 -0.56
C TYR A 30 -2.99 -5.13 0.42
N ASN A 31 -2.13 -6.01 0.95
CA ASN A 31 -2.50 -7.01 1.95
C ASN A 31 -2.79 -6.38 3.31
N HIS A 32 -1.92 -5.48 3.79
CA HIS A 32 -2.03 -4.84 5.10
C HIS A 32 -3.34 -4.06 5.25
N PHE A 33 -3.71 -3.27 4.23
CA PHE A 33 -4.96 -2.51 4.22
C PHE A 33 -6.17 -3.32 3.71
N ARG A 34 -6.00 -4.62 3.43
CA ARG A 34 -7.04 -5.55 2.94
C ARG A 34 -7.78 -5.00 1.72
N LEU A 35 -7.03 -4.43 0.77
CA LEU A 35 -7.60 -3.72 -0.36
C LEU A 35 -8.40 -4.61 -1.31
N HIS A 36 -8.21 -5.94 -1.26
CA HIS A 36 -9.05 -6.93 -1.95
C HIS A 36 -10.54 -6.86 -1.60
N ARG A 37 -10.90 -6.17 -0.50
CA ARG A 37 -12.30 -6.01 -0.05
C ARG A 37 -12.98 -4.77 -0.63
N LEU A 38 -12.24 -3.92 -1.32
CA LEU A 38 -12.79 -2.70 -1.90
C LEU A 38 -13.48 -3.00 -3.23
N THR A 39 -14.59 -2.30 -3.50
CA THR A 39 -15.32 -2.45 -4.76
C THR A 39 -14.52 -1.88 -5.95
N GLU A 40 -13.71 -0.85 -5.72
CA GLU A 40 -12.98 -0.08 -6.73
C GLU A 40 -11.64 -0.72 -7.14
N GLN A 41 -11.64 -2.02 -7.46
CA GLN A 41 -10.41 -2.75 -7.81
C GLN A 41 -9.67 -2.18 -9.03
N ALA A 42 -10.39 -1.55 -9.98
CA ALA A 42 -9.78 -0.94 -11.16
C ALA A 42 -8.79 0.19 -10.80
N ALA A 43 -9.07 0.97 -9.74
CA ALA A 43 -8.16 2.03 -9.29
C ALA A 43 -6.86 1.49 -8.66
N LEU A 44 -6.87 0.22 -8.24
CA LEU A 44 -5.76 -0.48 -7.62
C LEU A 44 -4.91 -1.27 -8.64
N GLN A 45 -5.25 -1.22 -9.93
CA GLN A 45 -4.57 -1.99 -10.96
C GLN A 45 -3.06 -1.72 -10.95
N GLY A 46 -2.27 -2.80 -10.90
CA GLY A 46 -0.82 -2.74 -10.88
C GLY A 46 -0.21 -2.43 -9.50
N LEU A 47 -1.01 -2.12 -8.46
CA LEU A 47 -0.49 -1.87 -7.12
C LEU A 47 0.10 -3.15 -6.52
N TYR A 48 -0.57 -4.30 -6.67
CA TYR A 48 -0.13 -5.56 -6.07
C TYR A 48 1.22 -6.05 -6.65
N GLU A 49 1.46 -5.77 -7.93
CA GLU A 49 2.68 -6.14 -8.66
C GLU A 49 3.80 -5.10 -8.51
N ALA A 50 3.48 -3.86 -8.13
CA ALA A 50 4.46 -2.80 -7.99
C ALA A 50 5.37 -2.99 -6.77
N ASP A 51 6.60 -2.52 -6.90
CA ASP A 51 7.60 -2.53 -5.83
C ASP A 51 8.34 -1.18 -5.74
N GLY A 52 8.96 -0.94 -4.59
CA GLY A 52 9.75 0.26 -4.30
C GLY A 52 9.06 1.55 -4.73
N GLU A 53 9.77 2.41 -5.46
CA GLU A 53 9.25 3.71 -5.91
C GLU A 53 8.02 3.61 -6.82
N LYS A 54 7.88 2.53 -7.60
CA LYS A 54 6.68 2.34 -8.42
C LYS A 54 5.45 2.13 -7.54
N ALA A 55 5.59 1.36 -6.47
CA ALA A 55 4.51 1.16 -5.51
C ALA A 55 4.17 2.48 -4.80
N ARG A 56 5.18 3.24 -4.35
CA ARG A 56 4.96 4.56 -3.72
C ARG A 56 4.21 5.51 -4.64
N ALA A 57 4.61 5.60 -5.92
CA ALA A 57 3.95 6.44 -6.91
C ALA A 57 2.47 6.06 -7.10
N VAL A 58 2.16 4.76 -7.16
CA VAL A 58 0.77 4.29 -7.25
C VAL A 58 -0.02 4.62 -5.97
N ILE A 59 0.58 4.39 -4.79
CA ILE A 59 -0.04 4.69 -3.49
C ILE A 59 -0.40 6.18 -3.41
N PHE A 60 0.53 7.09 -3.67
CA PHE A 60 0.28 8.53 -3.59
C PHE A 60 -0.68 9.05 -4.66
N ARG A 61 -0.78 8.36 -5.81
CA ARG A 61 -1.77 8.70 -6.84
C ARG A 61 -3.19 8.31 -6.43
N VAL A 62 -3.34 7.17 -5.75
CA VAL A 62 -4.64 6.53 -5.51
C VAL A 62 -5.22 6.89 -4.13
N PHE A 63 -4.34 7.06 -3.15
CA PHE A 63 -4.68 7.32 -1.76
C PHE A 63 -4.25 8.73 -1.36
N GLN A 64 -5.19 9.45 -0.75
CA GLN A 64 -4.87 10.64 -0.01
C GLN A 64 -4.54 10.25 1.44
N ILE A 65 -3.33 10.55 1.87
CA ILE A 65 -2.86 10.32 3.24
C ILE A 65 -3.13 11.60 4.03
N ARG A 66 -3.95 11.51 5.09
CA ARG A 66 -4.39 12.65 5.92
C ARG A 66 -4.14 12.39 7.39
#